data_AF-A0A444MKB1-F1
#
_entry.id   AF-A0A444MKB1-F1
#
_cell.length_a   1.000
_cell.length_b   1.000
_cell.length_c   1.000
_cell.angle_alpha   90.00
_cell.angle_beta   90.00
_cell.angle_gamma   90.00
#
_symmetry.space_group_name_H-M   'P 1'
#
loop_
_entity.id
_entity.type
_entity.pdbx_description
1 polymer ?
#
loop_
_entity_poly.entity_id
_entity_poly.type
_entity_poly.pdbx_seq_one_letter_code
_entity_poly.pdbx_strand_id
1 'polypeptide(L)' 'MNVQTIIIILLFAAAVFYVGRIMYKSLFAKKSCGGNCKCGVDFSAIEPQKQAK' A
#
# COMPACT_ATOMS: atom_id res chain seq x y z
N MET A 1 -7.43 0.41 36.44
CA MET A 1 -7.03 -0.49 35.33
C MET A 1 -5.77 -1.21 35.78
N ASN A 2 -5.79 -2.55 35.84
CA ASN A 2 -4.60 -3.33 36.24
C ASN A 2 -3.44 -3.06 35.27
N VAL A 3 -2.20 -3.05 35.79
CA VAL A 3 -0.99 -2.80 34.98
C VAL A 3 -0.89 -3.74 33.78
N GLN A 4 -1.34 -4.98 33.94
CA GLN A 4 -1.41 -5.98 32.87
C GLN A 4 -2.35 -5.56 31.74
N THR A 5 -3.54 -5.05 32.09
CA THR A 5 -4.52 -4.53 31.12
C THR A 5 -3.97 -3.33 30.34
N ILE A 6 -3.23 -2.44 31.02
CA ILE A 6 -2.61 -1.26 30.38
C ILE A 6 -1.54 -1.70 29.36
N ILE A 7 -0.70 -2.67 29.71
CA ILE A 7 0.34 -3.21 28.81
C ILE A 7 -0.28 -3.85 27.56
N ILE A 8 -1.35 -4.63 27.73
CA ILE A 8 -2.05 -5.28 26.62
C ILE A 8 -2.64 -4.24 25.67
N ILE A 9 -3.30 -3.21 26.21
CA ILE A 9 -3.89 -2.13 25.41
C ILE A 9 -2.81 -1.39 24.62
N LEU A 10 -1.68 -1.06 25.24
CA LEU A 10 -0.58 -0.37 24.57
C LEU A 10 0.03 -1.21 23.43
N LEU A 11 0.26 -2.50 23.67
CA LEU A 11 0.76 -3.41 22.63
C LEU A 11 -0.21 -3.50 21.44
N PHE A 12 -1.50 -3.64 21.73
CA PHE A 12 -2.52 -3.74 20.70
C PHE A 12 -2.65 -2.42 19.91
N ALA A 13 -2.68 -1.28 20.59
CA ALA A 13 -2.72 0.03 19.95
C ALA A 13 -1.50 0.27 19.05
N ALA A 14 -0.29 -0.11 19.51
CA ALA A 14 0.93 -0.02 18.72
C ALA A 14 0.87 -0.90 17.46
N ALA A 15 0.37 -2.12 17.57
CA ALA A 15 0.19 -3.03 16.43
C ALA A 15 -0.80 -2.47 15.40
N VAL A 16 -1.98 -2.01 15.85
CA VAL A 16 -2.99 -1.40 14.98
C VAL A 16 -2.43 -0.15 14.29
N PHE A 17 -1.72 0.72 15.02
CA PHE A 17 -1.10 1.90 14.46
C PHE A 17 -0.05 1.56 13.39
N TYR A 18 0.80 0.56 13.64
CA TYR A 18 1.83 0.13 12.69
C TYR A 18 1.23 -0.42 11.40
N VAL A 19 0.27 -1.34 11.49
CA VAL A 19 -0.40 -1.92 10.32
C VAL A 19 -1.22 -0.86 9.60
N GLY A 20 -1.97 -0.03 10.33
CA GLY A 20 -2.73 1.08 9.77
C GLY A 20 -1.85 2.07 9.02
N ARG A 21 -0.66 2.41 9.56
CA ARG A 21 0.33 3.27 8.88
C ARG A 21 0.84 2.65 7.59
N ILE A 22 1.12 1.33 7.58
CA ILE A 22 1.56 0.62 6.38
C ILE A 22 0.44 0.64 5.32
N MET A 23 -0.78 0.26 5.70
CA MET A 23 -1.92 0.26 4.76
C MET A 23 -2.23 1.66 4.24
N TYR A 24 -2.23 2.68 5.09
CA TYR A 24 -2.42 4.06 4.69
C TYR A 24 -1.35 4.50 3.70
N LYS A 25 -0.08 4.14 3.92
CA LYS A 25 1.00 4.44 2.97
C LYS A 25 0.85 3.68 1.65
N SER A 26 0.37 2.44 1.67
CA SER A 26 0.16 1.63 0.46
C SER A 26 -1.00 2.14 -0.39
N LEU A 27 -2.09 2.59 0.25
CA LEU A 27 -3.30 3.05 -0.44
C LEU A 27 -3.23 4.53 -0.84
N PHE A 28 -2.57 5.36 -0.03
CA PHE A 28 -2.46 6.81 -0.25
C PHE A 28 -1.06 7.27 -0.70
N ALA A 29 -0.18 6.35 -1.14
CA ALA A 29 1.05 6.71 -1.82
C ALA A 29 0.71 7.62 -3.02
N LYS A 30 1.16 8.87 -2.96
CA LYS A 30 0.94 9.90 -3.99
C LYS A 30 1.39 9.37 -5.36
N LYS A 31 0.45 9.01 -6.24
CA LYS A 31 0.55 8.89 -7.72
C LYS A 31 1.80 8.22 -8.34
N SER A 32 2.68 7.59 -7.59
CA SER A 32 3.92 7.04 -8.10
C SER A 32 4.19 5.74 -7.36
N CYS A 33 4.11 4.65 -8.12
CA CYS A 33 4.49 3.30 -7.77
C CYS A 33 5.64 3.29 -6.75
N GLY A 34 5.40 2.68 -5.58
CA GLY A 34 6.47 2.40 -4.63
C GLY A 34 7.62 1.71 -5.36
N GLY A 35 8.85 2.17 -5.16
CA GLY A 35 10.01 2.04 -6.06
C GLY A 35 10.50 0.65 -6.49
N ASN A 36 9.69 -0.40 -6.40
CA ASN A 36 9.89 -1.73 -7.02
C ASN A 36 8.58 -2.37 -7.55
N CYS A 37 7.50 -1.61 -7.67
CA CYS A 37 6.26 -2.11 -8.28
C CYS A 37 6.39 -2.07 -9.80
N LYS A 38 6.55 -3.24 -10.44
CA LYS A 38 6.19 -3.49 -11.86
C LYS A 38 4.66 -3.37 -12.08
N CYS A 39 4.01 -2.40 -11.43
CA CYS A 39 2.59 -2.17 -11.53
C CYS A 39 2.34 -1.21 -12.69
N GLY A 40 1.75 -1.73 -13.76
CA GLY A 40 1.12 -0.94 -14.82
C GLY A 40 2.04 -0.64 -15.99
N VAL A 41 2.16 -1.63 -16.88
CA VAL A 41 2.45 -1.53 -18.32
C VAL A 41 2.37 -0.11 -18.90
N ASP A 42 3.51 0.36 -19.39
CA ASP A 42 3.63 1.58 -20.19
C ASP A 42 3.07 1.29 -21.59
N PHE A 43 1.85 1.74 -21.86
CA PHE A 43 1.21 1.60 -23.17
C PHE A 43 1.70 2.63 -24.19
N SER A 44 2.71 3.45 -23.86
CA SER A 44 3.22 4.46 -24.79
C SER A 44 3.98 3.86 -25.98
N ALA A 45 4.35 2.57 -25.88
CA ALA A 45 5.04 1.83 -26.94
C ALA A 45 4.15 0.80 -27.67
N ILE A 46 2.86 0.71 -27.35
CA ILE A 46 1.93 -0.21 -28.02
C ILE A 46 1.24 0.57 -29.13
N GLU A 47 1.83 0.56 -30.32
CA GLU A 47 1.16 1.01 -31.54
C GLU A 47 -0.09 0.13 -31.76
N PRO A 48 -1.28 0.70 -31.99
CA PRO A 48 -2.44 -0.11 -32.34
C PRO A 48 -2.16 -0.76 -33.69
N GLN A 49 -1.80 -2.04 -33.70
CA GLN A 49 -1.78 -2.86 -34.91
C GLN A 49 -3.16 -2.77 -35.55
N LYS A 50 -3.25 -1.95 -36.60
CA LYS A 50 -4.40 -1.83 -37.48
C LYS A 50 -4.64 -3.24 -38.03
N GLN A 51 -5.69 -3.89 -37.53
CA GLN A 51 -6.19 -5.16 -38.06
C GLN A 51 -6.39 -4.99 -39.57
N ALA A 52 -5.49 -5.58 -40.35
CA ALA A 52 -5.62 -5.67 -41.79
C ALA A 52 -6.43 -6.92 -42.11
N LYS A 53 -7.75 -6.75 -42.22
CA LYS A 53 -8.56 -7.34 -43.29
C LYS A 53 -9.97 -6.76 -43.29
#